data_AF-A0A960YGA2-F1
#
_entry.id   AF-A0A960YGA2-F1
#
_cell.length_a   1.000
_cell.length_b   1.000
_cell.length_c   1.000
_cell.angle_alpha   90.00
_cell.angle_beta   90.00
_cell.angle_gamma   90.00
#
_symmetry.space_group_name_H-M   'P 1'
#
loop_
_entity.id
_entity.type
_entity.pdbx_description
1 polymer ?
#
loop_
_entity_poly.entity_id
_entity_poly.type
_entity_poly.pdbx_seq_one_letter_code
_entity_poly.pdbx_strand_id
1 'polypeptide(L)'
;MKLLRDYDRLSNKSDLDIVNMLYSFLTGDDEVEKAELEYDIKRHKKLSKADAFKVIWFLQEVIPVFPDSIEQCCYCKELYDSNNSGVHIENTGRNYCDGCRPD
;
A
#
# COMPACT_ATOMS: atom_id res chain seq x y z
N MET A 1 11.78 9.87 22.94
CA MET A 1 10.50 10.42 22.43
C MET A 1 10.46 10.33 20.90
N LYS A 2 10.62 9.12 20.33
CA LYS A 2 10.62 8.85 18.87
C LYS A 2 9.20 8.53 18.39
N LEU A 3 8.51 7.65 19.13
CA LEU A 3 7.09 7.29 18.96
C LEU A 3 6.13 8.49 18.77
N LEU A 4 6.23 9.54 19.59
CA LEU A 4 5.35 10.71 19.47
C LEU A 4 5.59 11.50 18.18
N ARG A 5 6.83 11.53 17.66
CA ARG A 5 7.15 12.21 16.40
C ARG A 5 6.71 11.42 15.18
N ASP A 6 6.76 10.09 15.26
CA ASP A 6 6.34 9.22 14.16
C ASP A 6 4.80 9.19 14.05
N TYR A 7 4.07 9.29 15.17
CA TYR A 7 2.60 9.38 15.17
C TYR A 7 2.07 10.70 14.60
N ASP A 8 2.68 11.83 14.97
CA ASP A 8 2.32 13.18 14.47
C ASP A 8 2.56 13.33 12.95
N ARG A 9 3.44 12.50 12.38
CA ARG A 9 3.71 12.46 10.92
C ARG A 9 2.67 11.69 10.13
N LEU A 10 1.98 10.75 10.79
CA LEU A 10 0.93 9.94 10.16
C LEU A 10 -0.45 10.59 10.32
N SER A 11 -0.65 11.49 11.28
CA SER A 11 -1.96 12.04 11.62
C SER A 11 -2.65 12.85 10.52
N ASN A 12 -1.91 13.32 9.51
CA ASN A 12 -2.45 14.08 8.38
C ASN A 12 -2.50 13.27 7.06
N LYS A 13 -2.15 11.98 7.11
CA LYS A 13 -2.11 11.10 5.93
C LYS A 13 -3.42 10.34 5.82
N SER A 14 -3.87 10.11 4.58
CA SER A 14 -4.96 9.16 4.34
C SER A 14 -4.50 7.73 4.61
N ASP A 15 -5.45 6.81 4.78
CA ASP A 15 -5.11 5.39 4.94
C ASP A 15 -4.33 4.86 3.73
N LEU A 16 -4.71 5.27 2.51
CA LEU A 16 -3.99 4.95 1.29
C LEU A 16 -2.54 5.45 1.32
N ASP A 17 -2.29 6.65 1.82
CA ASP A 17 -0.91 7.18 1.95
C ASP A 17 -0.07 6.34 2.92
N ILE A 18 -0.64 5.96 4.06
CA ILE A 18 0.03 5.14 5.07
C ILE A 18 0.35 3.75 4.51
N VAL A 19 -0.61 3.13 3.83
CA VAL A 19 -0.42 1.81 3.22
C VAL A 19 0.57 1.87 2.06
N ASN A 20 0.56 2.95 1.27
CA ASN A 20 1.58 3.19 0.24
C ASN A 20 2.99 3.32 0.83
N MET A 21 3.15 3.96 1.99
CA MET A 21 4.47 4.00 2.66
C MET A 21 4.96 2.60 3.01
N LEU A 22 4.10 1.72 3.54
CA LEU A 22 4.44 0.32 3.80
C LEU A 22 4.73 -0.43 2.49
N TYR A 23 3.92 -0.21 1.47
CA TYR A 23 4.08 -0.85 0.17
C TYR A 23 5.43 -0.52 -0.46
N SER A 24 5.79 0.76 -0.53
CA SER A 24 7.09 1.24 -1.02
C SER A 24 8.24 0.68 -0.19
N PHE A 25 8.09 0.59 1.14
CA PHE A 25 9.09 -0.04 2.00
C PHE A 25 9.29 -1.52 1.65
N LEU A 26 8.21 -2.28 1.48
CA LEU A 26 8.26 -3.72 1.17
C LEU A 26 8.83 -4.01 -0.22
N THR A 27 8.51 -3.18 -1.22
CA THR A 27 8.99 -3.33 -2.59
C THR A 27 10.38 -2.72 -2.80
N GLY A 28 10.83 -1.87 -1.88
CA GLY A 28 12.01 -1.04 -2.03
C GLY A 28 11.88 -0.12 -3.25
N ASP A 29 10.70 0.45 -3.46
CA ASP A 29 10.47 1.50 -4.46
C ASP A 29 10.92 2.84 -3.84
N ASP A 30 11.97 3.41 -4.39
CA ASP A 30 12.83 4.40 -3.74
C ASP A 30 12.17 5.80 -3.59
N GLU A 31 10.92 6.00 -4.02
CA GLU A 31 10.26 7.31 -4.02
C GLU A 31 9.90 7.83 -2.62
N VAL A 32 9.67 6.94 -1.65
CA VAL A 32 9.43 7.31 -0.23
C VAL A 32 10.73 7.28 0.58
N GLU A 33 11.80 6.69 0.03
CA GLU A 33 12.87 6.09 0.83
C GLU A 33 14.02 7.03 1.20
N LYS A 34 13.97 8.32 0.85
CA LYS A 34 15.04 9.27 1.23
C LYS A 34 14.71 10.24 2.36
N ALA A 35 13.45 10.39 2.76
CA ALA A 35 13.08 11.52 3.62
C ALA A 35 12.81 11.19 5.09
N GLU A 36 12.30 9.99 5.45
CA GLU A 36 11.58 9.90 6.74
C GLU A 36 11.91 8.72 7.66
N LEU A 37 12.57 7.66 7.19
CA LEU A 37 12.90 6.49 8.02
C LEU A 37 14.41 6.27 8.10
N GLU A 38 15.01 6.53 9.27
CA GLU A 38 16.39 6.14 9.62
C GLU A 38 16.47 4.61 9.79
N TYR A 39 16.32 3.85 8.72
CA TYR A 39 16.46 2.39 8.72
C TYR A 39 17.50 1.96 7.69
N ASP A 40 18.43 1.08 8.09
CA ASP A 40 19.50 0.59 7.21
C ASP A 40 18.93 -0.47 6.25
N ILE A 41 18.29 0.02 5.18
CA ILE A 41 17.59 -0.74 4.14
C ILE A 41 18.54 -1.62 3.31
N LYS A 42 19.86 -1.47 3.43
CA LYS A 42 20.85 -2.22 2.63
C LYS A 42 20.78 -3.75 2.76
N ARG A 43 20.02 -4.27 3.73
CA ARG A 43 19.77 -5.71 3.93
C ARG A 43 18.31 -6.14 3.71
N HIS A 44 17.42 -5.23 3.32
CA HIS A 44 16.02 -5.56 3.10
C HIS A 44 15.85 -6.35 1.79
N LYS A 45 15.20 -7.51 1.88
CA LYS A 45 14.84 -8.30 0.69
C LYS A 45 13.59 -7.69 0.07
N LYS A 46 13.77 -6.99 -1.05
CA LYS A 46 12.69 -6.39 -1.84
C LYS A 46 11.68 -7.46 -2.28
N LEU A 47 10.42 -7.27 -1.93
CA LEU A 47 9.31 -8.11 -2.37
C LEU A 47 8.85 -7.70 -3.76
N SER A 48 8.26 -8.65 -4.50
CA SER A 48 7.48 -8.27 -5.69
C SER A 48 6.26 -7.45 -5.26
N LYS A 49 5.76 -6.58 -6.13
CA LYS A 49 4.52 -5.82 -5.91
C LYS A 49 3.34 -6.71 -5.49
N ALA A 50 3.22 -7.90 -6.08
CA ALA A 50 2.19 -8.87 -5.71
C ALA A 50 2.41 -9.46 -4.30
N ASP A 51 3.65 -9.79 -3.93
CA ASP A 51 3.94 -10.35 -2.61
C ASP A 51 3.86 -9.29 -1.50
N ALA A 52 4.23 -8.05 -1.79
CA ALA A 52 4.04 -6.93 -0.88
C ALA A 52 2.54 -6.72 -0.59
N PHE A 53 1.68 -6.80 -1.60
CA PHE A 53 0.23 -6.69 -1.39
C PHE A 53 -0.34 -7.85 -0.59
N LYS A 54 0.19 -9.07 -0.69
CA LYS A 54 -0.25 -10.18 0.19
C LYS A 54 0.00 -9.89 1.68
N VAL A 55 1.11 -9.23 2.01
CA VAL A 55 1.40 -8.79 3.39
C VAL A 55 0.36 -7.76 3.83
N ILE A 56 0.10 -6.77 2.97
CA ILE A 56 -0.88 -5.71 3.22
C ILE A 56 -2.29 -6.31 3.41
N TRP A 57 -2.74 -7.17 2.50
CA TRP A 57 -4.02 -7.89 2.59
C TRP A 57 -4.15 -8.68 3.90
N PHE A 58 -3.09 -9.38 4.32
CA PHE A 58 -3.11 -10.09 5.61
C PHE A 58 -3.29 -9.13 6.80
N LEU A 59 -2.70 -7.94 6.73
CA LEU A 59 -2.85 -6.90 7.75
C LEU A 59 -4.23 -6.22 7.69
N GLN A 60 -4.91 -6.21 6.54
CA GLN A 60 -6.29 -5.72 6.40
C GLN A 60 -7.32 -6.74 6.89
N GLU A 61 -7.23 -7.99 6.43
CA GLU A 61 -8.28 -9.00 6.62
C GLU A 61 -8.09 -9.88 7.86
N VAL A 62 -6.84 -10.18 8.24
CA VAL A 62 -6.55 -11.19 9.27
C VAL A 62 -6.22 -10.58 10.63
N ILE A 63 -5.43 -9.49 10.68
CA ILE A 63 -5.08 -8.77 11.94
C ILE A 63 -5.78 -7.39 12.07
N PRO A 64 -6.75 -7.10 11.21
CA PRO A 64 -7.26 -5.75 10.86
C PRO A 64 -6.52 -4.53 11.44
N VAL A 65 -5.27 -4.33 11.01
CA VAL A 65 -4.43 -3.17 11.35
C VAL A 65 -4.68 -2.00 10.38
N PHE A 66 -5.01 -2.29 9.13
CA PHE A 66 -5.31 -1.32 8.08
C PHE A 66 -6.75 -1.51 7.59
N PRO A 67 -7.38 -0.47 7.01
CA PRO A 67 -8.72 -0.62 6.43
C PRO A 67 -8.72 -1.58 5.25
N ASP A 68 -9.81 -2.34 5.11
CA ASP A 68 -10.02 -3.34 4.06
C ASP A 68 -10.26 -2.73 2.66
N SER A 69 -10.44 -1.41 2.56
CA SER A 69 -10.73 -0.75 1.29
C SER A 69 -9.53 -0.56 0.36
N ILE A 70 -8.30 -0.74 0.83
CA ILE A 70 -7.11 -0.56 -0.01
C ILE A 70 -6.88 -1.79 -0.89
N GLU A 71 -6.90 -1.58 -2.20
CA GLU A 71 -6.89 -2.61 -3.23
C GLU A 71 -5.71 -2.46 -4.18
N GLN A 72 -5.27 -3.57 -4.78
CA GLN A 72 -4.22 -3.56 -5.81
C GLN A 72 -4.81 -3.70 -7.21
N CYS A 73 -4.47 -2.76 -8.09
CA CYS A 73 -4.81 -2.86 -9.50
C CYS A 73 -4.14 -4.09 -10.14
N CYS A 74 -4.92 -4.94 -10.79
CA CYS A 74 -4.41 -6.17 -11.37
C CYS A 74 -3.46 -5.93 -12.56
N TYR A 75 -3.56 -4.76 -13.22
CA TYR A 75 -2.75 -4.39 -14.38
C TYR A 75 -1.44 -3.70 -13.97
N CYS A 76 -1.49 -2.48 -13.41
CA CYS A 76 -0.29 -1.70 -13.08
C CYS A 76 0.35 -2.08 -11.74
N LYS A 77 -0.37 -2.83 -10.89
CA LYS A 77 0.06 -3.21 -9.53
C LYS A 77 0.23 -2.04 -8.55
N GLU A 78 -0.32 -0.88 -8.87
CA GLU A 78 -0.44 0.23 -7.91
C GLU A 78 -1.64 0.03 -6.98
N LEU A 79 -1.56 0.64 -5.80
CA LEU A 79 -2.62 0.63 -4.81
C LEU A 79 -3.60 1.77 -5.06
N TYR A 80 -4.86 1.54 -4.72
CA TYR A 80 -5.91 2.55 -4.71
C TYR A 80 -6.91 2.25 -3.60
N ASP A 81 -7.71 3.25 -3.23
CA ASP A 81 -8.76 3.10 -2.22
C ASP A 81 -10.11 2.85 -2.89
N SER A 82 -10.63 1.64 -2.73
CA SER A 82 -11.89 1.19 -3.35
C SER A 82 -13.13 1.90 -2.83
N ASN A 83 -13.05 2.57 -1.67
CA ASN A 83 -14.11 3.46 -1.20
C ASN A 83 -14.21 4.76 -2.02
N ASN A 84 -13.14 5.12 -2.73
CA ASN A 84 -13.03 6.40 -3.44
C ASN A 84 -12.94 6.24 -4.97
N SER A 85 -12.30 5.18 -5.47
CA SER A 85 -12.05 5.00 -6.90
C SER A 85 -11.89 3.52 -7.29
N GLY A 86 -11.73 3.28 -8.60
CA GLY A 86 -11.50 1.96 -9.16
C GLY A 86 -12.76 1.11 -9.27
N VAL A 87 -12.58 -0.12 -9.74
CA VAL A 87 -13.67 -1.05 -10.01
C VAL A 87 -13.25 -2.50 -9.80
N HIS A 88 -14.14 -3.28 -9.19
CA HIS A 88 -14.08 -4.73 -9.16
C HIS A 88 -14.92 -5.31 -10.31
N ILE A 89 -14.32 -6.15 -11.15
CA ILE A 89 -15.01 -6.84 -12.25
C ILE A 89 -15.38 -8.25 -11.81
N GLU A 90 -16.62 -8.45 -11.37
CA GLU A 90 -17.13 -9.71 -10.81
C GLU A 90 -16.85 -10.94 -11.69
N ASN A 91 -17.08 -10.83 -13.01
CA ASN A 91 -16.87 -11.93 -13.95
C ASN A 91 -15.41 -12.46 -13.98
N THR A 92 -14.45 -11.64 -13.59
CA THR A 92 -13.03 -12.01 -13.58
C THR A 92 -12.43 -12.05 -12.18
N GLY A 93 -13.16 -11.55 -11.16
CA GLY A 93 -12.65 -11.34 -9.81
C GLY A 93 -11.47 -10.37 -9.76
N ARG A 94 -11.38 -9.40 -10.68
CA ARG A 94 -10.21 -8.51 -10.82
C ARG A 94 -10.52 -7.08 -10.42
N ASN A 95 -9.57 -6.50 -9.71
CA ASN A 95 -9.56 -5.11 -9.27
C ASN A 95 -8.77 -4.23 -10.26
N TYR A 96 -9.33 -3.10 -10.65
CA TYR A 96 -8.70 -2.12 -11.54
C TYR A 96 -8.80 -0.73 -10.94
N CYS A 97 -7.69 0.02 -10.93
CA CYS A 97 -7.74 1.45 -10.66
C CYS A 97 -8.36 2.19 -11.87
N ASP A 98 -8.79 3.43 -11.67
CA ASP A 98 -9.42 4.25 -12.72
C ASP A 98 -8.58 4.38 -13.99
N GLY A 99 -7.25 4.52 -13.84
CA GLY A 99 -6.33 4.66 -14.97
C GLY A 99 -6.09 3.37 -15.77
N CYS A 100 -6.56 2.22 -15.28
CA CYS A 100 -6.39 0.92 -15.93
C CYS A 100 -7.72 0.20 -16.17
N ARG A 101 -8.85 0.88 -15.89
CA ARG A 101 -10.18 0.32 -16.07
C ARG A 101 -10.38 -0.07 -17.54
N PRO A 102 -10.78 -1.31 -17.85
CA PRO A 102 -11.15 -1.70 -19.19
C PRO A 102 -12.47 -1.04 -19.59
N ASP A 103 -12.57 -0.63 -20.86
CA ASP A 103 -13.78 -0.06 -21.48
C ASP A 103 -14.93 -1.08 -21.57
#